data_AF-W9HEJ1-F1
#
_entry.id   AF-W9HEJ1-F1
#
_cell.length_a   1.000
_cell.length_b   1.000
_cell.length_c   1.000
_cell.angle_alpha   90.00
_cell.angle_beta   90.00
_cell.angle_gamma   90.00
#
_symmetry.space_group_name_H-M   'P 1'
#
loop_
_entity.id
_entity.type
_entity.pdbx_description
1 polymer ?
#
loop_
_entity_poly.entity_id
_entity_poly.type
_entity_poly.pdbx_seq_one_letter_code
_entity_poly.pdbx_strand_id
1 'polypeptide(L)' 'MTRLRKSLRQLIDQVTRHGGRLELQGGGLRVQGDLPADLLLKVHRHRRRIASAIR' A
#
# COMPACT_ATOMS: atom_id res chain seq x y z
N MET A 1 17.92 -6.51 -7.83
CA MET A 1 16.72 -5.93 -7.15
C MET A 1 15.65 -7.01 -7.05
N THR A 2 15.29 -7.44 -5.85
CA THR A 2 14.33 -8.53 -5.59
C THR A 2 12.93 -8.19 -6.10
N ARG A 3 12.29 -9.10 -6.86
CA ARG A 3 10.93 -8.96 -7.44
C ARG A 3 9.89 -8.40 -6.46
N LEU A 4 10.05 -8.72 -5.18
CA LEU A 4 9.17 -8.30 -4.08
C LEU A 4 9.06 -6.77 -3.95
N ARG A 5 10.18 -6.03 -4.10
CA ARG A 5 10.18 -4.56 -4.03
C ARG A 5 9.45 -3.93 -5.21
N LYS A 6 9.55 -4.56 -6.39
CA LYS A 6 8.86 -4.09 -7.61
C LYS A 6 7.34 -4.24 -7.49
N SER A 7 6.86 -5.36 -6.94
CA SER A 7 5.41 -5.58 -6.75
C SER A 7 4.82 -4.67 -5.67
N LEU A 8 5.55 -4.40 -4.59
CA LEU A 8 5.14 -3.44 -3.56
C LEU A 8 5.04 -2.02 -4.12
N ARG A 9 6.03 -1.59 -4.91
CA ARG A 9 6.02 -0.28 -5.55
C ARG A 9 4.86 -0.12 -6.53
N GLN A 10 4.57 -1.17 -7.32
CA GLN A 10 3.40 -1.17 -8.19
C GLN A 10 2.08 -1.06 -7.42
N LEU A 11 1.97 -1.70 -6.25
CA LEU A 11 0.78 -1.60 -5.42
C LEU A 11 0.59 -0.19 -4.85
N ILE A 12 1.68 0.44 -4.39
CA ILE A 12 1.68 1.84 -3.93
C ILE A 12 1.28 2.77 -5.08
N ASP A 13 1.88 2.61 -6.26
CA ASP A 13 1.55 3.39 -7.46
C ASP A 13 0.08 3.22 -7.87
N GLN A 14 -0.47 2.01 -7.78
CA GLN A 14 -1.90 1.78 -8.06
C GLN A 14 -2.78 2.55 -7.07
N VAL A 15 -2.46 2.51 -5.78
CA VAL A 15 -3.19 3.28 -4.77
C VAL A 15 -3.16 4.77 -5.10
N THR A 16 -1.99 5.31 -5.44
CA THR A 16 -1.85 6.73 -5.82
C THR A 16 -2.60 7.08 -7.11
N ARG A 17 -2.59 6.21 -8.13
CA ARG A 17 -3.35 6.43 -9.37
C ARG A 17 -4.86 6.46 -9.16
N HIS A 18 -5.36 5.72 -8.19
CA HIS A 18 -6.77 5.75 -7.81
C HIS A 18 -7.10 6.92 -6.84
N GLY A 19 -6.18 7.85 -6.62
CA GLY A 19 -6.38 8.99 -5.72
C GLY A 19 -6.25 8.63 -4.24
N GLY A 20 -5.83 7.41 -3.91
CA GLY A 20 -5.59 6.99 -2.55
C GLY A 20 -4.19 7.33 -2.06
N ARG A 21 -4.06 7.47 -0.74
CA ARG A 21 -2.80 7.73 -0.05
C ARG A 21 -2.55 6.66 1.01
N LEU A 22 -1.31 6.19 1.09
CA LEU A 22 -0.85 5.27 2.12
C LEU A 22 -0.04 6.05 3.15
N GLU A 23 -0.42 5.97 4.41
CA GLU A 23 0.26 6.65 5.51
C GLU A 23 0.60 5.68 6.64
N LEU A 24 1.76 5.86 7.26
CA LEU A 24 2.12 5.16 8.49
C LEU A 24 1.66 5.99 9.68
N GLN A 25 0.72 5.44 10.47
CA GLN A 25 0.22 6.10 11.67
C GLN A 25 0.24 5.12 12.85
N GLY A 26 0.96 5.46 13.92
CA GLY A 26 1.02 4.66 15.15
C GLY A 26 1.51 3.22 14.97
N GLY A 27 2.39 2.96 13.99
CA GLY A 27 2.87 1.61 13.67
C GLY A 27 1.95 0.78 12.77
N GLY A 28 0.82 1.35 12.34
CA GLY A 28 -0.10 0.77 11.37
C GLY A 28 -0.05 1.46 10.00
N LEU A 29 -0.48 0.74 8.96
CA LEU A 29 -0.71 1.30 7.63
C LEU A 29 -2.16 1.79 7.54
N ARG A 30 -2.36 3.10 7.37
CA ARG A 30 -3.64 3.70 7.00
C ARG A 30 -3.70 3.93 5.50
N VAL A 31 -4.92 3.79 4.98
CA VAL A 31 -5.26 4.08 3.59
C VAL A 31 -6.30 5.20 3.62
N GLN A 32 -6.03 6.29 2.92
CA GLN A 32 -6.92 7.44 2.80
C GLN A 32 -7.37 7.58 1.35
N GLY A 33 -8.61 8.00 1.13
CA GLY A 33 -9.21 8.16 -0.20
C GLY A 33 -10.17 7.02 -0.55
N ASP A 34 -10.92 7.24 -1.64
CA ASP A 34 -11.87 6.25 -2.15
C ASP A 34 -11.15 5.30 -3.10
N LEU A 35 -11.05 4.03 -2.71
CA LEU A 35 -10.31 3.02 -3.44
C LEU A 35 -11.19 1.80 -3.71
N PRO A 36 -11.00 1.13 -4.86
CA PRO A 36 -11.70 -0.12 -5.13
C PRO A 36 -11.47 -1.14 -4.01
N ALA A 37 -12.52 -1.89 -3.65
CA ALA A 37 -12.47 -2.91 -2.61
C ALA A 37 -11.35 -3.94 -2.83
N ASP A 38 -11.12 -4.36 -4.09
CA ASP A 38 -10.01 -5.25 -4.46
C ASP A 38 -8.64 -4.67 -4.12
N LEU A 39 -8.48 -3.35 -4.28
CA LEU A 39 -7.23 -2.67 -3.99
C LEU A 39 -7.01 -2.59 -2.48
N LEU A 40 -8.05 -2.23 -1.73
CA LEU A 40 -8.04 -2.23 -0.25
C LEU A 40 -7.68 -3.61 0.30
N LEU A 41 -8.25 -4.68 -0.23
CA LEU A 41 -7.95 -6.06 0.16
C LEU A 41 -6.48 -6.43 -0.13
N LYS A 42 -5.95 -6.05 -1.30
CA LYS A 42 -4.54 -6.27 -1.64
C LYS A 42 -3.60 -5.50 -0.71
N VAL A 43 -3.90 -4.23 -0.42
CA VAL A 43 -3.15 -3.41 0.53
C VAL A 43 -3.19 -4.02 1.92
N HIS A 44 -4.37 -4.45 2.39
CA HIS A 44 -4.54 -5.10 3.69
C HIS A 44 -3.71 -6.39 3.80
N ARG A 45 -3.76 -7.26 2.78
CA ARG A 45 -2.99 -8.52 2.74
C ARG A 45 -1.48 -8.28 2.84
N HIS A 46 -0.99 -7.17 2.27
CA HIS A 46 0.42 -6.81 2.27
C HIS A 46 0.80 -5.75 3.30
N ARG A 47 -0.10 -5.37 4.22
CA ARG A 47 0.07 -4.21 5.12
C ARG A 47 1.39 -4.20 5.89
N ARG A 48 1.82 -5.35 6.42
CA ARG A 48 3.08 -5.47 7.17
C ARG A 48 4.30 -5.21 6.29
N ARG A 49 4.29 -5.75 5.07
CA ARG A 49 5.38 -5.56 4.10
C ARG A 49 5.43 -4.13 3.57
N ILE A 50 4.27 -3.53 3.32
CA ILE A 50 4.16 -2.11 2.94
C ILE A 50 4.69 -1.24 4.07
N ALA A 51 4.27 -1.50 5.32
CA ALA A 51 4.75 -0.74 6.47
C ALA A 51 6.26 -0.82 6.65
N SER A 52 6.86 -2.00 6.49
CA SER A 52 8.32 -2.17 6.51
C SER A 52 9.05 -1.57 5.30
N ALA A 53 8.35 -1.30 4.20
CA ALA A 53 8.95 -0.70 3.00
C ALA A 53 8.84 0.83 2.97
N ILE A 54 7.89 1.40 3.72
CA ILE A 54 7.73 2.86 3.90
C ILE A 54 8.60 3.37 5.07
N ARG A 55 8.84 2.53 6.09
CA ARG A 55 9.79 2.81 7.18
C ARG A 55 11.23 2.83 6.67
#